data_AF-A0A2V7V9Q8-F1
#
_entry.id   AF-A0A2V7V9Q8-F1
#
_cell.length_a   1.000
_cell.length_b   1.000
_cell.length_c   1.000
_cell.angle_alpha   90.00
_cell.angle_beta   90.00
_cell.angle_gamma   90.00
#
_symmetry.space_group_name_H-M   'P 1'
#
loop_
_entity.id
_entity.type
_entity.pdbx_description
1 polymer ?
#
loop_
_entity_poly.entity_id
_entity_poly.type
_entity_poly.pdbx_seq_one_letter_code
_entity_poly.pdbx_strand_id
1 'polypeptide(L)'
;CDLSSHVPEEREAMLCYVRECIELAADLEAPLCKVFAAWPGVVVRDGLADYAWTRNRPDPFPQWSGERRGNILTALRELARFAQDQGVLLVLQNHAPVIKGHRDVYALIEQVGSPALKACIDLPADTDVATDPAGALALGRTVGRTMVHAHYFGQFKRGADEVELDFDPPFAYPAYVQGLIEAGYAGYMNWEFCRPALRNGQPAGIDFVHEQTELALAYMRRLRAEATRSAGR
;
A
#
# COMPACT_ATOMS: atom_id res chain seq x y z
N CYS A 1 12.65 1.56 -0.26
CA CYS A 1 12.85 0.17 0.18
C CYS A 1 12.89 -0.73 -1.05
N ASP A 2 14.04 -1.29 -1.39
CA ASP A 2 14.15 -2.35 -2.40
C ASP A 2 14.90 -3.57 -1.84
N LEU A 3 14.14 -4.52 -1.29
CA LEU A 3 14.66 -5.79 -0.77
C LEU A 3 14.94 -6.80 -1.88
N SER A 4 14.56 -6.47 -3.12
CA SER A 4 14.63 -7.39 -4.26
C SER A 4 15.94 -7.31 -5.04
N SER A 5 16.73 -6.27 -4.83
CA SER A 5 17.95 -5.99 -5.62
C SER A 5 18.90 -7.18 -5.66
N HIS A 6 19.58 -7.38 -6.78
CA HIS A 6 20.67 -8.36 -6.89
C HIS A 6 21.99 -7.83 -6.32
N VAL A 7 22.11 -6.51 -6.12
CA VAL A 7 23.28 -5.87 -5.53
C VAL A 7 23.18 -6.00 -4.01
N PRO A 8 24.07 -6.79 -3.36
CA PRO A 8 23.99 -7.02 -1.92
C PRO A 8 24.03 -5.72 -1.11
N GLU A 9 24.88 -4.77 -1.48
CA GLU A 9 25.04 -3.49 -0.81
C GLU A 9 23.75 -2.66 -0.81
N GLU A 10 22.97 -2.70 -1.90
CA GLU A 10 21.66 -2.05 -1.96
C GLU A 10 20.67 -2.71 -1.02
N ARG A 11 20.67 -4.05 -0.93
CA ARG A 11 19.79 -4.78 0.00
C ARG A 11 20.17 -4.54 1.45
N GLU A 12 21.46 -4.63 1.80
CA GLU A 12 21.95 -4.40 3.16
C GLU A 12 21.63 -2.97 3.63
N ALA A 13 21.78 -1.97 2.75
CA ALA A 13 21.36 -0.61 3.06
C ALA A 13 19.86 -0.51 3.39
N MET A 14 19.01 -1.26 2.67
CA MET A 14 17.58 -1.31 2.93
C MET A 14 17.23 -2.09 4.20
N LEU A 15 17.94 -3.18 4.50
CA LEU A 15 17.79 -3.92 5.75
C LEU A 15 18.10 -3.03 6.95
N CYS A 16 19.24 -2.31 6.92
CA CYS A 16 19.60 -1.34 7.95
C CYS A 16 18.53 -0.26 8.10
N TYR A 17 18.11 0.38 7.00
CA TYR A 17 17.08 1.41 7.04
C TYR A 17 15.76 0.92 7.67
N VAL A 18 15.30 -0.29 7.31
CA VAL A 18 14.04 -0.82 7.87
C VAL A 18 14.19 -1.20 9.34
N ARG A 19 15.36 -1.67 9.79
CA ARG A 19 15.63 -1.90 11.22
C ARG A 19 15.52 -0.63 12.04
N GLU A 20 16.13 0.46 11.58
CA GLU A 20 16.03 1.77 12.24
C GLU A 20 14.56 2.27 12.27
N CYS A 21 13.79 2.03 11.20
CA CYS A 21 12.35 2.34 11.20
C CYS A 21 11.56 1.48 12.21
N ILE A 22 11.92 0.20 12.38
CA ILE A 22 11.29 -0.69 13.37
C ILE A 22 11.63 -0.22 14.80
N GLU A 23 12.88 0.13 15.07
CA GLU A 23 13.30 0.67 16.37
C GLU A 23 12.60 1.98 16.67
N LEU A 24 12.54 2.91 15.71
CA LEU A 24 11.78 4.15 15.85
C LEU A 24 10.29 3.87 16.12
N ALA A 25 9.70 2.88 15.46
CA ALA A 25 8.31 2.49 15.73
C ALA A 25 8.15 1.98 17.16
N ALA A 26 9.08 1.16 17.66
CA ALA A 26 9.08 0.70 19.04
C ALA A 26 9.23 1.85 20.04
N ASP A 27 10.17 2.76 19.81
CA ASP A 27 10.41 3.95 20.65
C ASP A 27 9.19 4.88 20.72
N LEU A 28 8.43 4.97 19.63
CA LEU A 28 7.19 5.76 19.55
C LEU A 28 5.94 4.98 19.98
N GLU A 29 6.09 3.73 20.44
CA GLU A 29 4.99 2.81 20.75
C GLU A 29 4.00 2.62 19.58
N ALA A 30 4.49 2.81 18.35
CA ALA A 30 3.73 2.59 17.14
C ALA A 30 3.67 1.07 16.84
N PRO A 31 2.47 0.46 16.77
CA PRO A 31 2.36 -1.01 16.70
C PRO A 31 2.80 -1.62 15.36
N LEU A 32 2.89 -0.79 14.31
CA LEU A 32 3.09 -1.24 12.93
C LEU A 32 4.26 -0.49 12.27
N CYS A 33 5.13 -1.21 11.58
CA CYS A 33 6.08 -0.66 10.62
C CYS A 33 5.73 -1.16 9.21
N LYS A 34 5.21 -0.29 8.35
CA LYS A 34 4.83 -0.65 6.96
C LYS A 34 6.06 -0.68 6.06
N VAL A 35 6.16 -1.70 5.20
CA VAL A 35 7.28 -1.91 4.28
C VAL A 35 6.80 -2.29 2.88
N PHE A 36 7.59 -1.90 1.87
CA PHE A 36 7.50 -2.43 0.52
C PHE A 36 8.57 -3.51 0.31
N ALA A 37 8.22 -4.61 -0.38
CA ALA A 37 9.24 -5.57 -0.81
C ALA A 37 10.19 -4.95 -1.85
N ALA A 38 9.64 -4.16 -2.76
CA ALA A 38 10.39 -3.40 -3.73
C ALA A 38 9.63 -2.10 -4.03
N TRP A 39 10.37 -1.00 -4.20
CA TRP A 39 9.82 0.29 -4.59
C TRP A 39 10.80 0.99 -5.53
N PRO A 40 10.38 1.36 -6.75
CA PRO A 40 11.29 1.94 -7.75
C PRO A 40 11.72 3.37 -7.41
N GLY A 41 11.12 3.99 -6.39
CA GLY A 41 11.36 5.38 -6.02
C GLY A 41 10.71 6.39 -6.96
N VAL A 42 10.98 7.66 -6.73
CA VAL A 42 10.55 8.80 -7.54
C VAL A 42 11.75 9.64 -7.97
N VAL A 43 11.64 10.36 -9.09
CA VAL A 43 12.62 11.38 -9.49
C VAL A 43 12.04 12.75 -9.21
N VAL A 44 12.85 13.64 -8.62
CA VAL A 44 12.50 15.05 -8.42
C VAL A 44 13.09 15.88 -9.55
N ARG A 45 12.24 16.63 -10.27
CA ARG A 45 12.65 17.62 -11.27
C ARG A 45 11.80 18.87 -11.12
N ASP A 46 12.43 20.04 -11.16
CA ASP A 46 11.72 21.33 -11.09
C ASP A 46 10.78 21.45 -9.87
N GLY A 47 11.16 20.84 -8.74
CA GLY A 47 10.38 20.82 -7.51
C GLY A 47 9.22 19.82 -7.47
N LEU A 48 9.02 19.00 -8.51
CA LEU A 48 8.00 17.97 -8.57
C LEU A 48 8.61 16.56 -8.57
N ALA A 49 8.01 15.67 -7.79
CA ALA A 49 8.40 14.26 -7.73
C ALA A 49 7.40 13.38 -8.49
N ASP A 50 7.88 12.55 -9.42
CA ASP A 50 7.04 11.58 -10.13
C ASP A 50 7.74 10.23 -10.37
N TYR A 51 6.95 9.28 -10.86
CA TYR A 51 7.38 7.92 -11.18
C TYR A 51 7.74 7.72 -12.67
N ALA A 52 7.64 8.74 -13.52
CA ALA A 52 7.68 8.58 -14.98
C ALA A 52 9.01 7.98 -15.43
N TRP A 53 10.12 8.40 -14.82
CA TRP A 53 11.42 7.83 -15.12
C TRP A 53 11.64 6.48 -14.41
N THR A 54 11.34 6.37 -13.12
CA THR A 54 11.65 5.16 -12.33
C THR A 54 10.85 3.93 -12.75
N ARG A 55 9.59 4.10 -13.17
CA ARG A 55 8.76 2.99 -13.69
C ARG A 55 9.19 2.49 -15.07
N ASN A 56 9.80 3.37 -15.87
CA ASN A 56 10.27 3.05 -17.21
C ASN A 56 11.77 2.74 -17.26
N ARG A 57 12.46 2.80 -16.12
CA ARG A 57 13.87 2.45 -16.00
C ARG A 57 14.02 0.95 -16.34
N PRO A 58 14.87 0.59 -17.32
CA PRO A 58 15.16 -0.81 -17.59
C PRO A 58 15.70 -1.51 -16.35
N ASP A 59 15.24 -2.73 -16.11
CA ASP A 59 15.83 -3.59 -15.09
C ASP A 59 17.32 -3.78 -15.44
N PRO A 60 18.28 -3.43 -14.56
CA PRO A 60 19.70 -3.64 -14.81
C PRO A 60 20.12 -5.12 -14.81
N PHE A 61 19.27 -6.02 -14.31
CA PHE A 61 19.52 -7.45 -14.16
C PHE A 61 18.34 -8.31 -14.69
N PRO A 62 17.90 -8.11 -15.94
CA PRO A 62 16.69 -8.76 -16.45
C PRO A 62 16.79 -10.29 -16.47
N GLN A 63 18.00 -10.84 -16.66
CA GLN A 63 18.27 -12.28 -16.66
C GLN A 63 18.07 -12.95 -15.30
N TRP A 64 18.07 -12.19 -14.20
CA TRP A 64 17.91 -12.71 -12.83
C TRP A 64 16.56 -12.32 -12.20
N SER A 65 15.65 -11.75 -12.98
CA SER A 65 14.33 -11.31 -12.52
C SER A 65 13.55 -12.39 -11.74
N GLY A 66 13.70 -13.66 -12.11
CA GLY A 66 13.09 -14.80 -11.40
C GLY A 66 13.62 -15.04 -9.98
N GLU A 67 14.82 -14.56 -9.65
CA GLU A 67 15.46 -14.75 -8.34
C GLU A 67 15.10 -13.63 -7.35
N ARG A 68 14.54 -12.50 -7.81
CA ARG A 68 14.16 -11.34 -6.97
C ARG A 68 13.25 -11.70 -5.81
N ARG A 69 12.33 -12.66 -6.01
CA ARG A 69 11.45 -13.17 -4.95
C ARG A 69 12.25 -13.86 -3.82
N GLY A 70 13.32 -14.57 -4.15
CA GLY A 70 14.20 -15.21 -3.17
C GLY A 70 14.95 -14.20 -2.28
N ASN A 71 15.38 -13.09 -2.88
CA ASN A 71 15.99 -11.97 -2.15
C ASN A 71 15.01 -11.36 -1.14
N ILE A 72 13.78 -11.07 -1.60
CA ILE A 72 12.70 -10.56 -0.75
C ILE A 72 12.42 -11.51 0.41
N LEU A 73 12.29 -12.82 0.12
CA LEU A 73 11.99 -13.82 1.14
C LEU A 73 13.07 -13.87 2.24
N THR A 74 14.35 -13.80 1.85
CA THR A 74 15.47 -13.79 2.79
C THR A 74 15.44 -12.54 3.66
N ALA A 75 15.29 -11.36 3.04
CA ALA A 75 15.23 -10.09 3.75
C ALA A 75 14.02 -10.00 4.70
N LEU A 76 12.84 -10.45 4.27
CA LEU A 76 11.64 -10.43 5.10
C LEU A 76 11.74 -11.37 6.31
N ARG A 77 12.42 -12.52 6.21
CA ARG A 77 12.64 -13.40 7.37
C ARG A 77 13.48 -12.71 8.44
N GLU A 78 14.53 -12.04 8.01
CA GLU A 78 15.42 -11.30 8.91
C GLU A 78 14.70 -10.11 9.56
N LEU A 79 14.02 -9.29 8.76
CA LEU A 79 13.28 -8.13 9.25
C LEU A 79 12.10 -8.53 10.13
N ALA A 80 11.36 -9.60 9.79
CA ALA A 80 10.25 -10.05 10.61
C ALA A 80 10.70 -10.61 11.96
N ARG A 81 11.86 -11.28 12.01
CA ARG A 81 12.47 -11.70 13.28
C ARG A 81 12.84 -10.48 14.13
N PHE A 82 13.49 -9.50 13.51
CA PHE A 82 13.87 -8.27 14.20
C PHE A 82 12.64 -7.48 14.71
N ALA A 83 11.59 -7.33 13.89
CA ALA A 83 10.35 -6.70 14.30
C ALA A 83 9.69 -7.43 15.48
N GLN A 84 9.70 -8.77 15.45
CA GLN A 84 9.21 -9.58 16.56
C GLN A 84 9.98 -9.33 17.85
N ASP A 85 11.31 -9.25 17.79
CA ASP A 85 12.17 -8.98 18.94
C ASP A 85 11.89 -7.57 19.53
N GLN A 86 11.49 -6.61 18.69
CA GLN A 86 11.10 -5.26 19.08
C GLN A 86 9.62 -5.11 19.47
N GLY A 87 8.81 -6.19 19.38
CA GLY A 87 7.38 -6.12 19.67
C GLY A 87 6.54 -5.34 18.64
N VAL A 88 7.07 -5.13 17.42
CA VAL A 88 6.42 -4.39 16.34
C VAL A 88 5.95 -5.35 15.25
N LEU A 89 4.78 -5.09 14.66
CA LEU A 89 4.34 -5.81 13.46
C LEU A 89 4.97 -5.19 12.21
N LEU A 90 5.68 -5.99 11.44
CA LEU A 90 6.11 -5.64 10.09
C LEU A 90 4.93 -5.85 9.13
N VAL A 91 4.58 -4.83 8.34
CA VAL A 91 3.39 -4.87 7.49
C VAL A 91 3.76 -4.72 6.00
N LEU A 92 3.59 -5.78 5.23
CA LEU A 92 3.97 -5.83 3.81
C LEU A 92 2.82 -5.35 2.92
N GLN A 93 3.05 -4.29 2.13
CA GLN A 93 2.10 -3.82 1.12
C GLN A 93 2.27 -4.57 -0.22
N ASN A 94 1.14 -4.81 -0.92
CA ASN A 94 1.11 -5.41 -2.27
C ASN A 94 1.55 -4.42 -3.36
N HIS A 95 2.80 -3.95 -3.30
CA HIS A 95 3.32 -2.94 -4.23
C HIS A 95 4.29 -3.53 -5.27
N ALA A 96 4.14 -3.10 -6.53
CA ALA A 96 5.00 -3.43 -7.66
C ALA A 96 6.46 -2.91 -7.45
N PRO A 97 7.50 -3.38 -8.17
CA PRO A 97 7.45 -4.16 -9.42
C PRO A 97 7.43 -5.69 -9.24
N VAL A 98 7.79 -6.21 -8.06
CA VAL A 98 7.93 -7.67 -7.88
C VAL A 98 6.63 -8.32 -7.40
N ILE A 99 5.88 -7.63 -6.53
CA ILE A 99 4.58 -8.10 -6.04
C ILE A 99 3.49 -7.57 -6.99
N LYS A 100 2.61 -8.46 -7.45
CA LYS A 100 1.54 -8.12 -8.42
C LYS A 100 0.16 -7.96 -7.78
N GLY A 101 0.01 -8.32 -6.51
CA GLY A 101 -1.27 -8.24 -5.81
C GLY A 101 -1.25 -8.93 -4.46
N HIS A 102 -2.42 -9.05 -3.83
CA HIS A 102 -2.61 -9.62 -2.51
C HIS A 102 -2.10 -11.07 -2.41
N ARG A 103 -2.31 -11.89 -3.44
CA ARG A 103 -1.92 -13.32 -3.44
C ARG A 103 -0.42 -13.50 -3.20
N ASP A 104 0.40 -12.66 -3.84
CA ASP A 104 1.85 -12.67 -3.68
C ASP A 104 2.27 -12.29 -2.25
N VAL A 105 1.58 -11.30 -1.65
CA VAL A 105 1.79 -10.90 -0.24
C VAL A 105 1.48 -12.05 0.70
N TYR A 106 0.31 -12.67 0.59
CA TYR A 106 -0.05 -13.80 1.47
C TYR A 106 0.87 -15.00 1.28
N ALA A 107 1.26 -15.31 0.04
CA ALA A 107 2.24 -16.36 -0.22
C ALA A 107 3.61 -16.05 0.40
N LEU A 108 4.05 -14.79 0.41
CA LEU A 108 5.28 -14.39 1.09
C LEU A 108 5.14 -14.49 2.61
N ILE A 109 4.02 -14.03 3.18
CA ILE A 109 3.75 -14.13 4.63
C ILE A 109 3.81 -15.59 5.09
N GLU A 110 3.14 -16.49 4.36
CA GLU A 110 3.15 -17.92 4.64
C GLU A 110 4.57 -18.50 4.56
N GLN A 111 5.34 -18.17 3.51
CA GLN A 111 6.71 -18.66 3.32
C GLN A 111 7.71 -18.12 4.35
N VAL A 112 7.50 -16.89 4.84
CA VAL A 112 8.28 -16.31 5.94
C VAL A 112 7.94 -17.01 7.25
N GLY A 113 6.66 -17.30 7.49
CA GLY A 113 6.21 -18.07 8.66
C GLY A 113 6.36 -17.33 10.00
N SER A 114 6.47 -16.00 9.98
CA SER A 114 6.60 -15.18 11.20
C SER A 114 5.24 -14.63 11.65
N PRO A 115 4.92 -14.70 12.95
CA PRO A 115 3.71 -14.07 13.49
C PRO A 115 3.77 -12.53 13.42
N ALA A 116 4.97 -11.94 13.33
CA ALA A 116 5.17 -10.49 13.28
C ALA A 116 5.02 -9.90 11.87
N LEU A 117 4.94 -10.72 10.82
CA LEU A 117 4.71 -10.25 9.45
C LEU A 117 3.22 -10.31 9.09
N LYS A 118 2.63 -9.18 8.70
CA LYS A 118 1.20 -9.03 8.36
C LYS A 118 1.01 -8.33 7.02
N ALA A 119 -0.20 -8.40 6.48
CA ALA A 119 -0.55 -7.77 5.21
C ALA A 119 -1.05 -6.32 5.38
N CYS A 120 -0.60 -5.46 4.47
CA CYS A 120 -1.25 -4.19 4.12
C CYS A 120 -1.81 -4.35 2.69
N ILE A 121 -3.10 -4.14 2.49
CA ILE A 121 -3.70 -4.28 1.16
C ILE A 121 -4.03 -2.91 0.56
N ASP A 122 -3.58 -2.72 -0.66
CA ASP A 122 -3.76 -1.56 -1.53
C ASP A 122 -4.57 -2.02 -2.75
N LEU A 123 -5.84 -1.64 -2.81
CA LEU A 123 -6.74 -2.04 -3.90
C LEU A 123 -6.20 -1.59 -5.28
N PRO A 124 -5.81 -0.31 -5.49
CA PRO A 124 -5.17 0.13 -6.74
C PRO A 124 -3.98 -0.70 -7.21
N ALA A 125 -3.21 -1.27 -6.29
CA ALA A 125 -2.05 -2.09 -6.63
C ALA A 125 -2.41 -3.55 -6.99
N ASP A 126 -3.68 -3.94 -6.83
CA ASP A 126 -4.21 -5.24 -7.26
C ASP A 126 -4.97 -5.09 -8.59
N THR A 127 -4.22 -4.96 -9.68
CA THR A 127 -4.75 -4.53 -10.99
C THR A 127 -5.82 -5.42 -11.58
N ASP A 128 -5.86 -6.69 -11.18
CA ASP A 128 -6.87 -7.66 -11.65
C ASP A 128 -8.27 -7.34 -11.12
N VAL A 129 -8.37 -6.66 -9.97
CA VAL A 129 -9.65 -6.38 -9.28
C VAL A 129 -9.86 -4.90 -8.95
N ALA A 130 -8.86 -4.05 -9.14
CA ALA A 130 -8.87 -2.65 -8.71
C ALA A 130 -10.09 -1.86 -9.22
N THR A 131 -10.61 -2.21 -10.41
CA THR A 131 -11.74 -1.54 -11.07
C THR A 131 -12.94 -2.46 -11.27
N ASP A 132 -12.88 -3.72 -10.81
CA ASP A 132 -13.98 -4.69 -10.88
C ASP A 132 -14.70 -4.76 -9.53
N PRO A 133 -15.97 -4.30 -9.43
CA PRO A 133 -16.74 -4.38 -8.19
C PRO A 133 -16.88 -5.79 -7.62
N ALA A 134 -17.05 -6.82 -8.46
CA ALA A 134 -17.22 -8.19 -7.97
C ALA A 134 -15.92 -8.72 -7.37
N GLY A 135 -14.81 -8.55 -8.09
CA GLY A 135 -13.47 -8.89 -7.63
C GLY A 135 -13.06 -8.11 -6.37
N ALA A 136 -13.32 -6.81 -6.30
CA ALA A 136 -13.00 -5.97 -5.15
C ALA A 136 -13.81 -6.36 -3.89
N LEU A 137 -15.09 -6.68 -4.04
CA LEU A 137 -15.92 -7.21 -2.94
C LEU A 137 -15.37 -8.54 -2.42
N ALA A 138 -15.05 -9.46 -3.33
CA ALA A 138 -14.47 -10.75 -2.99
C ALA A 138 -13.12 -10.58 -2.28
N LEU A 139 -12.23 -9.72 -2.80
CA LEU A 139 -10.96 -9.38 -2.18
C LEU A 139 -11.17 -8.89 -0.74
N GLY A 140 -12.03 -7.89 -0.53
CA GLY A 140 -12.32 -7.34 0.79
C GLY A 140 -12.77 -8.41 1.79
N ARG A 141 -13.67 -9.31 1.37
CA ARG A 141 -14.11 -10.46 2.18
C ARG A 141 -12.98 -11.41 2.53
N THR A 142 -12.09 -11.68 1.58
CA THR A 142 -10.95 -12.59 1.77
C THR A 142 -9.90 -12.05 2.73
N VAL A 143 -9.51 -10.78 2.58
CA VAL A 143 -8.38 -10.20 3.32
C VAL A 143 -8.78 -9.51 4.62
N GLY A 144 -10.04 -9.09 4.75
CA GLY A 144 -10.49 -8.21 5.84
C GLY A 144 -10.33 -8.79 7.25
N ARG A 145 -10.21 -10.13 7.40
CA ARG A 145 -9.94 -10.78 8.69
C ARG A 145 -8.47 -10.93 9.04
N THR A 146 -7.58 -10.81 8.07
CA THR A 146 -6.17 -11.23 8.21
C THR A 146 -5.18 -10.11 7.92
N MET A 147 -5.55 -9.11 7.12
CA MET A 147 -4.78 -7.88 6.99
C MET A 147 -4.91 -7.02 8.26
N VAL A 148 -3.89 -6.21 8.53
CA VAL A 148 -3.87 -5.30 9.71
C VAL A 148 -3.85 -3.83 9.31
N HIS A 149 -3.68 -3.55 8.02
CA HIS A 149 -3.66 -2.20 7.48
C HIS A 149 -4.22 -2.20 6.06
N ALA A 150 -4.74 -1.04 5.64
CA ALA A 150 -5.14 -0.81 4.26
C ALA A 150 -4.57 0.51 3.78
N HIS A 151 -4.08 0.53 2.56
CA HIS A 151 -3.70 1.75 1.86
C HIS A 151 -4.79 2.08 0.84
N TYR A 152 -5.06 3.36 0.65
CA TYR A 152 -5.80 3.83 -0.51
C TYR A 152 -5.20 5.11 -1.07
N PHE A 153 -5.43 5.27 -2.36
CA PHE A 153 -4.95 6.39 -3.16
C PHE A 153 -6.07 6.92 -4.05
N GLY A 154 -6.04 8.21 -4.32
CA GLY A 154 -7.01 8.85 -5.19
C GLY A 154 -6.86 10.36 -5.17
N GLN A 155 -7.40 10.99 -6.21
CA GLN A 155 -7.75 12.39 -6.24
C GLN A 155 -9.27 12.46 -6.21
N PHE A 156 -9.78 13.52 -5.60
CA PHE A 156 -11.18 13.65 -5.31
C PHE A 156 -11.68 15.03 -5.73
N LYS A 157 -12.94 15.08 -6.10
CA LYS A 157 -13.64 16.33 -6.42
C LYS A 157 -14.94 16.39 -5.65
N ARG A 158 -15.42 17.61 -5.42
CA ARG A 158 -16.77 17.85 -4.94
C ARG A 158 -17.71 17.69 -6.13
N GLY A 159 -18.53 16.64 -6.12
CA GLY A 159 -19.69 16.49 -7.00
C GLY A 159 -20.85 17.39 -6.54
N ALA A 160 -21.99 17.25 -7.20
CA ALA A 160 -23.18 18.06 -6.89
C ALA A 160 -23.71 17.79 -5.48
N ASP A 161 -23.81 16.52 -5.10
CA ASP A 161 -24.36 16.08 -3.83
C ASP A 161 -23.30 15.52 -2.88
N GLU A 162 -22.16 15.07 -3.41
CA GLU A 162 -21.19 14.30 -2.64
C GLU A 162 -19.76 14.36 -3.18
N VAL A 163 -18.78 13.85 -2.42
CA VAL A 163 -17.40 13.74 -2.89
C VAL A 163 -17.27 12.52 -3.81
N GLU A 164 -16.58 12.71 -4.93
CA GLU A 164 -16.36 11.67 -5.93
C GLU A 164 -14.87 11.40 -6.11
N LEU A 165 -14.53 10.15 -6.42
CA LEU A 165 -13.18 9.79 -6.87
C LEU A 165 -12.99 10.29 -8.31
N ASP A 166 -11.96 11.08 -8.54
CA ASP A 166 -11.61 11.65 -9.85
C ASP A 166 -10.60 10.75 -10.58
N PHE A 167 -11.07 9.56 -10.98
CA PHE A 167 -10.32 8.56 -11.74
C PHE A 167 -11.21 7.94 -12.80
N ASP A 168 -10.64 7.66 -13.97
CA ASP A 168 -11.32 6.96 -15.07
C ASP A 168 -10.44 5.79 -15.59
N PRO A 169 -10.91 4.53 -15.48
CA PRO A 169 -12.09 4.11 -14.73
C PRO A 169 -11.91 4.34 -13.21
N PRO A 170 -13.01 4.50 -12.43
CA PRO A 170 -12.91 4.64 -10.99
C PRO A 170 -12.48 3.32 -10.35
N PHE A 171 -11.68 3.39 -9.28
CA PHE A 171 -11.39 2.22 -8.45
C PHE A 171 -12.67 1.74 -7.74
N ALA A 172 -12.80 0.42 -7.59
CA ALA A 172 -13.93 -0.25 -6.98
C ALA A 172 -13.95 -0.17 -5.44
N TYR A 173 -13.56 0.98 -4.88
CA TYR A 173 -13.56 1.22 -3.44
C TYR A 173 -14.90 0.95 -2.74
N PRO A 174 -16.08 1.31 -3.30
CA PRO A 174 -17.36 1.02 -2.63
C PRO A 174 -17.53 -0.48 -2.33
N ALA A 175 -17.24 -1.33 -3.32
CA ALA A 175 -17.34 -2.77 -3.19
C ALA A 175 -16.25 -3.35 -2.27
N TYR A 176 -15.02 -2.84 -2.36
CA TYR A 176 -13.93 -3.23 -1.48
C TYR A 176 -14.24 -2.92 -0.01
N VAL A 177 -14.66 -1.69 0.29
CA VAL A 177 -15.04 -1.26 1.65
C VAL A 177 -16.22 -2.07 2.17
N GLN A 178 -17.21 -2.38 1.33
CA GLN A 178 -18.28 -3.30 1.70
C GLN A 178 -17.73 -4.66 2.12
N GLY A 179 -16.86 -5.27 1.32
CA GLY A 179 -16.25 -6.57 1.65
C GLY A 179 -15.45 -6.55 2.96
N LEU A 180 -14.72 -5.45 3.23
CA LEU A 180 -14.00 -5.26 4.48
C LEU A 180 -14.94 -5.20 5.69
N ILE A 181 -16.04 -4.47 5.60
CA ILE A 181 -17.04 -4.37 6.68
C ILE A 181 -17.69 -5.72 6.94
N GLU A 182 -18.09 -6.44 5.89
CA GLU A 182 -18.68 -7.78 6.01
C GLU A 182 -17.71 -8.80 6.61
N ALA A 183 -16.41 -8.67 6.32
CA ALA A 183 -15.37 -9.49 6.94
C ALA A 183 -15.10 -9.14 8.42
N GLY A 184 -15.58 -7.98 8.89
CA GLY A 184 -15.33 -7.48 10.23
C GLY A 184 -13.99 -6.76 10.39
N TYR A 185 -13.43 -6.20 9.31
CA TYR A 185 -12.22 -5.38 9.41
C TYR A 185 -12.45 -4.14 10.27
N ALA A 186 -11.61 -3.97 11.30
CA ALA A 186 -11.69 -2.85 12.24
C ALA A 186 -10.37 -2.06 12.33
N GLY A 187 -9.41 -2.33 11.44
CA GLY A 187 -8.12 -1.64 11.41
C GLY A 187 -8.16 -0.28 10.72
N TYR A 188 -7.03 0.42 10.73
CA TYR A 188 -6.89 1.72 10.07
C TYR A 188 -6.72 1.57 8.56
N MET A 189 -7.17 2.59 7.85
CA MET A 189 -6.89 2.78 6.43
C MET A 189 -6.18 4.12 6.25
N ASN A 190 -5.05 4.14 5.55
CA ASN A 190 -4.27 5.33 5.33
C ASN A 190 -4.42 5.83 3.89
N TRP A 191 -4.63 7.13 3.76
CA TRP A 191 -4.61 7.78 2.45
C TRP A 191 -3.22 8.30 2.16
N GLU A 192 -2.75 8.15 0.92
CA GLU A 192 -1.49 8.77 0.48
C GLU A 192 -1.68 9.53 -0.83
N PHE A 193 -1.09 10.71 -0.89
CA PHE A 193 -1.04 11.51 -2.11
C PHE A 193 0.18 11.12 -2.97
N CYS A 194 0.10 9.97 -3.66
CA CYS A 194 1.23 9.33 -4.36
C CYS A 194 1.49 9.86 -5.79
N ARG A 195 1.27 11.14 -6.07
CA ARG A 195 1.47 11.73 -7.40
C ARG A 195 1.81 13.22 -7.30
N PRO A 196 2.36 13.85 -8.37
CA PRO A 196 2.53 15.29 -8.42
C PRO A 196 1.22 16.01 -8.07
N ALA A 197 1.31 16.96 -7.13
CA ALA A 197 0.21 17.85 -6.80
C ALA A 197 0.05 18.85 -7.95
N LEU A 198 -1.01 18.66 -8.74
CA LEU A 198 -1.31 19.52 -9.88
C LEU A 198 -2.73 20.05 -9.78
N ARG A 199 -2.90 21.36 -9.94
CA ARG A 199 -4.20 22.02 -10.08
C ARG A 199 -4.24 22.71 -11.44
N ASN A 200 -5.20 22.32 -12.29
CA ASN A 200 -5.31 22.81 -13.67
C ASN A 200 -4.01 22.64 -14.48
N GLY A 201 -3.32 21.51 -14.27
CA GLY A 201 -2.05 21.21 -14.93
C GLY A 201 -0.82 21.95 -14.40
N GLN A 202 -0.96 22.78 -13.36
CA GLN A 202 0.14 23.52 -12.76
C GLN A 202 0.52 22.95 -11.39
N PRO A 203 1.81 23.00 -10.98
CA PRO A 203 2.25 22.63 -9.64
C PRO A 203 1.38 23.29 -8.57
N ALA A 204 0.88 22.49 -7.63
CA ALA A 204 0.09 22.93 -6.50
C ALA A 204 0.85 22.74 -5.19
N GLY A 205 0.58 23.61 -4.22
CA GLY A 205 1.20 23.57 -2.90
C GLY A 205 0.48 22.63 -1.92
N ILE A 206 0.96 22.65 -0.67
CA ILE A 206 0.45 21.82 0.42
C ILE A 206 -1.05 22.03 0.68
N ASP A 207 -1.59 23.23 0.46
CA ASP A 207 -3.02 23.51 0.66
C ASP A 207 -3.92 22.66 -0.23
N PHE A 208 -3.48 22.37 -1.46
CA PHE A 208 -4.21 21.46 -2.33
C PHE A 208 -4.17 20.02 -1.80
N VAL A 209 -3.04 19.59 -1.23
CA VAL A 209 -2.91 18.26 -0.60
C VAL A 209 -3.80 18.18 0.65
N HIS A 210 -3.89 19.24 1.44
CA HIS A 210 -4.81 19.32 2.58
C HIS A 210 -6.28 19.22 2.13
N GLU A 211 -6.68 19.98 1.09
CA GLU A 211 -8.01 19.87 0.49
C GLU A 211 -8.32 18.43 0.05
N GLN A 212 -7.38 17.79 -0.64
CA GLN A 212 -7.53 16.40 -1.07
C GLN A 212 -7.60 15.41 0.09
N THR A 213 -6.90 15.68 1.21
CA THR A 213 -6.98 14.88 2.44
C THR A 213 -8.38 14.92 3.04
N GLU A 214 -8.98 16.11 3.11
CA GLU A 214 -10.34 16.29 3.62
C GLU A 214 -11.37 15.56 2.75
N LEU A 215 -11.23 15.68 1.42
CA LEU A 215 -12.11 15.00 0.47
C LEU A 215 -11.96 13.48 0.54
N ALA A 216 -10.74 12.95 0.60
CA ALA A 216 -10.46 11.53 0.75
C ALA A 216 -11.13 10.95 2.02
N LEU A 217 -11.00 11.67 3.14
CA LEU A 217 -11.64 11.29 4.40
C LEU A 217 -13.16 11.31 4.31
N ALA A 218 -13.75 12.36 3.71
CA ALA A 218 -15.19 12.46 3.52
C ALA A 218 -15.73 11.30 2.66
N TYR A 219 -15.05 10.99 1.55
CA TYR A 219 -15.37 9.88 0.66
C TYR A 219 -15.37 8.54 1.41
N MET A 220 -14.28 8.19 2.11
CA MET A 220 -14.18 6.90 2.82
C MET A 220 -15.15 6.80 4.00
N ARG A 221 -15.43 7.90 4.71
CA ARG A 221 -16.45 7.91 5.77
C ARG A 221 -17.84 7.60 5.23
N ARG A 222 -18.19 8.14 4.07
CA ARG A 222 -19.46 7.85 3.40
C ARG A 222 -19.55 6.37 3.04
N LEU A 223 -18.54 5.83 2.32
CA LEU A 223 -18.51 4.42 1.92
C LEU A 223 -18.66 3.48 3.12
N ARG A 224 -17.94 3.77 4.22
CA ARG A 224 -18.07 3.00 5.47
C ARG A 224 -19.49 3.05 6.03
N ALA A 225 -20.12 4.22 6.06
CA ALA A 225 -21.46 4.39 6.59
C ALA A 225 -22.51 3.66 5.75
N GLU A 226 -22.38 3.70 4.42
CA GLU A 226 -23.22 2.95 3.49
C GLU A 226 -23.07 1.44 3.68
N ALA A 227 -21.84 0.93 3.67
CA ALA A 227 -21.55 -0.48 3.88
C ALA A 227 -22.08 -1.00 5.23
N THR A 228 -21.92 -0.22 6.30
CA THR A 228 -22.40 -0.58 7.64
C THR A 228 -23.93 -0.66 7.70
N ARG A 229 -24.64 0.28 7.04
CA ARG A 229 -26.11 0.23 6.94
C ARG A 229 -26.60 -0.98 6.16
N SER A 230 -25.87 -1.39 5.12
CA SER A 230 -26.20 -2.57 4.32
C SER A 230 -25.95 -3.87 5.07
N ALA A 231 -24.90 -3.94 5.90
CA ALA A 231 -24.57 -5.13 6.69
C ALA A 231 -25.45 -5.32 7.94
N GLY A 232 -26.09 -4.25 8.43
CA GLY A 232 -27.03 -4.30 9.56
C GLY A 232 -28.49 -4.58 9.18
N ARG A 233 -28.78 -4.78 7.88
CA ARG A 233 -30.07 -5.23 7.35
C ARG A 233 -30.00 -6.71 7.03
#